data_AF-A0A9E4ED75-F1
#
_entry.id   AF-A0A9E4ED75-F1
#
_cell.length_a   1.000
_cell.length_b   1.000
_cell.length_c   1.000
_cell.angle_alpha   90.00
_cell.angle_beta   90.00
_cell.angle_gamma   90.00
#
_symmetry.space_group_name_H-M   'P 1'
#
loop_
_entity.id
_entity.type
_entity.pdbx_description
1 polymer ?
#
loop_
_entity_poly.entity_id
_entity_poly.type
_entity_poly.pdbx_seq_one_letter_code
_entity_poly.pdbx_strand_id
1 'polypeptide(L)'
;IVKNVGGPRVEVTGIVEPGVDPHFYNPTPKDVQRLGSAHIIFYNGLHLEAKMVDILAKMSVDTLTVAVTDAVDRSLLLKPREYEGLYDPHLWFDVKLWMQAVGKVRDALSEFDADNTVLYRSNAERYLTKLMELDEYVKSRVERVPSQQRVLVTAHDCFNYFGKAYG
;
A
#
# COMPACT_ATOMS: atom_id res chain seq x y z
N ILE A 1 -3.56 -0.84 6.50
CA ILE A 1 -2.33 -1.20 7.26
C ILE A 1 -2.19 -0.36 8.53
N VAL A 2 -2.01 0.97 8.44
CA VAL A 2 -1.69 1.88 9.57
C VAL A 2 -2.55 1.65 10.81
N LYS A 3 -3.88 1.58 10.67
CA LYS A 3 -4.79 1.34 11.81
C LYS A 3 -4.50 0.03 12.56
N ASN A 4 -4.13 -1.04 11.85
CA ASN A 4 -3.82 -2.33 12.49
C ASN A 4 -2.48 -2.27 13.24
N VAL A 5 -1.48 -1.59 12.68
CA VAL A 5 -0.13 -1.50 13.28
C VAL A 5 -0.10 -0.49 14.42
N GLY A 6 -0.63 0.71 14.22
CA GLY A 6 -0.65 1.77 15.22
C GLY A 6 -1.66 1.53 16.35
N GLY A 7 -2.77 0.83 16.07
CA GLY A 7 -3.80 0.55 17.06
C GLY A 7 -4.33 1.83 17.71
N PRO A 8 -4.46 1.89 19.05
CA PRO A 8 -4.98 3.07 19.75
C PRO A 8 -4.01 4.26 19.80
N ARG A 9 -2.75 4.10 19.34
CA ARG A 9 -1.74 5.17 19.32
C ARG A 9 -1.87 6.12 18.14
N VAL A 10 -2.72 5.78 17.17
CA VAL A 10 -2.86 6.53 15.93
C VAL A 10 -4.31 6.91 15.69
N GLU A 11 -4.52 8.14 15.23
CA GLU A 11 -5.73 8.54 14.53
C GLU A 11 -5.45 8.44 13.03
N VAL A 12 -6.28 7.69 12.29
CA VAL A 12 -6.07 7.46 10.85
C VAL A 12 -7.17 8.16 10.06
N THR A 13 -6.76 9.13 9.24
CA THR A 13 -7.63 9.80 8.26
C THR A 13 -7.28 9.31 6.86
N GLY A 14 -8.27 8.76 6.14
CA GLY A 14 -8.13 8.43 4.72
C GLY A 14 -8.39 9.67 3.85
N ILE A 15 -7.52 9.92 2.88
CA ILE A 15 -7.66 11.04 1.94
C ILE A 15 -8.47 10.63 0.70
N VAL A 16 -8.13 9.49 0.10
CA VAL A 16 -8.90 8.89 -0.99
C VAL A 16 -10.00 8.01 -0.39
N GLU A 17 -11.26 8.38 -0.62
CA GLU A 17 -12.42 7.67 -0.07
C GLU A 17 -12.76 6.39 -0.87
N PRO A 18 -13.51 5.44 -0.27
CA PRO A 18 -13.97 4.25 -0.97
C PRO A 18 -14.71 4.58 -2.28
N GLY A 19 -14.37 3.85 -3.35
CA GLY A 19 -14.97 4.04 -4.68
C GLY A 19 -14.31 5.15 -5.51
N VAL A 20 -13.32 5.85 -4.96
CA VAL A 20 -12.56 6.87 -5.69
C VAL A 20 -11.29 6.26 -6.27
N ASP A 21 -11.01 6.56 -7.54
CA ASP A 21 -9.78 6.13 -8.21
C ASP A 21 -8.58 6.98 -7.76
N PRO A 22 -7.56 6.38 -7.11
CA PRO A 22 -6.39 7.11 -6.63
C PRO A 22 -5.52 7.69 -7.76
N HIS A 23 -5.54 7.10 -8.98
CA HIS A 23 -4.77 7.60 -10.13
C HIS A 23 -5.25 8.98 -10.58
N PHE A 24 -6.56 9.22 -10.48
CA PHE A 24 -7.19 10.46 -10.93
C PHE A 24 -7.59 11.40 -9.81
N TYR A 25 -7.39 11.00 -8.56
CA TYR A 25 -7.77 11.79 -7.39
C TYR A 25 -7.02 13.12 -7.35
N ASN A 26 -7.79 14.21 -7.26
CA ASN A 26 -7.26 15.55 -7.10
C ASN A 26 -7.56 16.02 -5.67
N PRO A 27 -6.55 16.29 -4.83
CA PRO A 27 -6.77 16.63 -3.43
C PRO A 27 -7.53 17.95 -3.31
N THR A 28 -8.57 17.97 -2.48
CA THR A 28 -9.30 19.22 -2.20
C THR A 28 -8.48 20.12 -1.25
N PRO A 29 -8.78 21.43 -1.14
CA PRO A 29 -8.14 22.28 -0.14
C PRO A 29 -8.22 21.74 1.30
N LYS A 30 -9.32 21.05 1.62
CA LYS A 30 -9.49 20.38 2.93
C LYS A 30 -8.53 19.22 3.10
N ASP A 31 -8.26 18.47 2.04
CA ASP A 31 -7.30 17.36 2.07
C ASP A 31 -5.86 17.87 2.15
N VAL A 32 -5.54 18.97 1.47
CA VAL A 32 -4.26 19.67 1.64
C VAL A 32 -4.06 20.11 3.09
N GLN A 33 -5.10 20.67 3.71
CA GLN A 33 -5.05 21.05 5.12
C GLN A 33 -4.84 19.84 6.04
N ARG A 34 -5.56 18.73 5.80
CA ARG A 34 -5.40 17.48 6.56
C ARG A 34 -3.99 16.92 6.45
N LEU A 35 -3.44 16.89 5.23
CA LEU A 35 -2.07 16.46 4.98
C LEU A 35 -1.07 17.35 5.74
N GLY A 36 -1.21 18.67 5.67
CA GLY A 36 -0.33 19.60 6.37
C GLY A 36 -0.44 19.58 7.89
N SER A 37 -1.55 19.04 8.45
CA SER A 37 -1.70 18.83 9.90
C SER A 37 -1.29 17.42 10.36
N ALA A 38 -0.93 16.53 9.44
CA ALA A 38 -0.59 15.17 9.79
C ALA A 38 0.82 15.11 10.40
N HIS A 39 1.00 14.23 11.38
CA HIS A 39 2.33 13.92 11.91
C HIS A 39 3.13 13.04 10.95
N ILE A 40 2.43 12.11 10.27
CA ILE A 40 3.01 11.20 9.28
C ILE A 40 2.01 11.06 8.13
N ILE A 41 2.50 11.14 6.89
CA ILE A 41 1.73 10.87 5.68
C ILE A 41 2.18 9.52 5.12
N PHE A 42 1.27 8.56 5.00
CA PHE A 42 1.51 7.30 4.30
C PHE A 42 0.80 7.32 2.95
N TYR A 43 1.52 6.97 1.90
CA TYR A 43 0.98 6.83 0.53
C TYR A 43 1.56 5.57 -0.12
N ASN A 44 0.99 5.14 -1.24
CA ASN A 44 1.44 3.94 -1.93
C ASN A 44 2.83 4.13 -2.52
N GLY A 45 3.01 5.19 -3.31
CA GLY A 45 4.17 5.35 -4.17
C GLY A 45 3.97 4.64 -5.52
N LEU A 46 5.08 4.44 -6.25
CA LEU A 46 5.07 3.85 -7.60
C LEU A 46 4.12 4.58 -8.57
N HIS A 47 3.97 5.89 -8.36
CA HIS A 47 3.11 6.76 -9.17
C HIS A 47 1.60 6.45 -9.11
N LEU A 48 1.12 5.71 -8.10
CA LEU A 48 -0.32 5.51 -7.89
C LEU A 48 -1.04 6.86 -7.72
N GLU A 49 -0.53 7.72 -6.84
CA GLU A 49 -1.09 9.04 -6.58
C GLU A 49 -0.55 10.08 -7.57
N ALA A 50 -0.66 9.81 -8.88
CA ALA A 50 -0.03 10.57 -9.96
C ALA A 50 -0.26 12.10 -9.86
N LYS A 51 -1.48 12.52 -9.50
CA LYS A 51 -1.85 13.94 -9.35
C LYS A 51 -1.44 14.56 -8.01
N MET A 52 -0.93 13.76 -7.07
CA MET A 52 -0.48 14.21 -5.75
C MET A 52 1.05 14.24 -5.62
N VAL A 53 1.82 13.88 -6.65
CA VAL A 53 3.29 13.82 -6.58
C VAL A 53 3.88 15.14 -6.07
N ASP A 54 3.48 16.26 -6.67
CA ASP A 54 4.03 17.58 -6.31
C ASP A 54 3.64 17.99 -4.89
N ILE A 55 2.42 17.67 -4.44
CA ILE A 55 1.98 18.04 -3.10
C ILE A 55 2.67 17.18 -2.05
N LEU A 56 2.80 15.87 -2.28
CA LEU A 56 3.50 14.95 -1.38
C LEU A 56 4.99 15.33 -1.26
N ALA A 57 5.63 15.70 -2.38
CA ALA A 57 7.01 16.19 -2.38
C ALA A 57 7.18 17.52 -1.61
N LYS A 58 6.20 18.41 -1.65
CA LYS A 58 6.21 19.63 -0.83
C LYS A 58 6.02 19.31 0.65
N MET A 59 5.08 18.42 0.99
CA MET A 59 4.82 18.03 2.38
C MET A 59 6.01 17.30 3.02
N SER A 60 6.76 16.53 2.23
CA SER A 60 7.93 15.79 2.74
C SER A 60 9.08 16.66 3.26
N VAL A 61 9.02 17.98 3.05
CA VAL A 61 10.00 18.92 3.62
C VAL A 61 9.87 19.01 5.15
N ASP A 62 8.63 19.06 5.65
CA ASP A 62 8.34 19.32 7.06
C ASP A 62 7.59 18.16 7.75
N THR A 63 7.01 17.23 6.98
CA THR A 63 6.21 16.12 7.47
C THR A 63 6.81 14.79 7.03
N LEU A 64 6.95 13.84 7.96
CA LEU A 64 7.40 12.49 7.64
C LEU A 64 6.44 11.86 6.63
N THR A 65 6.90 11.72 5.38
CA THR A 65 6.08 11.28 4.25
C THR A 65 6.67 9.99 3.70
N VAL A 66 5.88 8.91 3.72
CA VAL A 66 6.36 7.54 3.58
C VAL A 66 5.60 6.83 2.45
N ALA A 67 6.30 6.55 1.35
CA ALA A 67 5.85 5.58 0.36
C ALA A 67 5.96 4.18 0.96
N VAL A 68 4.84 3.50 1.16
CA VAL A 68 4.84 2.19 1.84
C VAL A 68 5.44 1.08 0.96
N THR A 69 5.43 1.27 -0.36
CA THR A 69 6.00 0.31 -1.32
C THR A 69 7.52 0.44 -1.49
N ASP A 70 8.15 1.48 -0.92
CA ASP A 70 9.63 1.61 -0.94
C ASP A 70 10.35 0.49 -0.18
N ALA A 71 9.63 -0.27 0.65
CA ALA A 71 10.17 -1.48 1.29
C ALA A 71 10.33 -2.67 0.34
N VAL A 72 9.71 -2.64 -0.84
CA VAL A 72 9.71 -3.76 -1.78
C VAL A 72 10.92 -3.69 -2.68
N ASP A 73 11.64 -4.80 -2.81
CA ASP A 73 12.76 -4.92 -3.75
C ASP A 73 12.28 -4.58 -5.18
N ARG A 74 12.97 -3.62 -5.81
CA ARG A 74 12.70 -3.16 -7.17
C ARG A 74 12.78 -4.29 -8.21
N SER A 75 13.50 -5.37 -7.93
CA SER A 75 13.58 -6.56 -8.79
C SER A 75 12.24 -7.33 -8.88
N LEU A 76 11.37 -7.15 -7.89
CA LEU A 76 10.06 -7.82 -7.82
C LEU A 76 8.95 -7.02 -8.52
N LEU A 77 9.19 -5.72 -8.76
CA LEU A 77 8.23 -4.81 -9.35
C LEU A 77 7.99 -5.12 -10.83
N LEU A 78 6.72 -5.12 -11.22
CA LEU A 78 6.31 -5.32 -12.60
C LEU A 78 6.42 -4.02 -13.39
N LYS A 79 6.86 -4.15 -14.65
CA LYS A 79 6.96 -3.05 -15.60
C LYS A 79 5.89 -3.26 -16.67
N PRO A 80 4.78 -2.51 -16.64
CA PRO A 80 3.78 -2.61 -17.68
C PRO A 80 4.38 -2.14 -19.02
N ARG A 81 4.08 -2.85 -20.11
CA ARG A 81 4.62 -2.53 -21.44
C ARG A 81 4.13 -1.17 -21.95
N GLU A 82 2.94 -0.77 -21.53
CA GLU A 82 2.24 0.43 -22.00
C GLU A 82 2.76 1.71 -21.33
N TYR A 83 3.48 1.60 -20.21
CA TYR A 83 3.98 2.73 -19.44
C TYR A 83 5.49 2.60 -19.20
N GLU A 84 6.28 2.91 -20.24
CA GLU A 84 7.73 2.87 -20.15
C GLU A 84 8.27 3.75 -19.02
N GLY A 85 9.21 3.18 -18.25
CA GLY A 85 9.84 3.87 -17.12
C GLY A 85 9.03 3.85 -15.82
N LEU A 86 7.78 3.40 -15.84
CA LEU A 86 6.95 3.24 -14.64
C LEU A 86 6.86 1.78 -14.19
N TYR A 87 6.48 1.61 -12.93
CA TYR A 87 6.19 0.32 -12.32
C TYR A 87 4.69 0.21 -12.08
N ASP A 88 4.16 -1.01 -12.13
CA ASP A 88 2.79 -1.29 -11.72
C ASP A 88 2.66 -0.99 -10.21
N PRO A 89 1.75 -0.09 -9.78
CA PRO A 89 1.61 0.27 -8.37
C PRO A 89 0.74 -0.67 -7.54
N HIS A 90 0.03 -1.64 -8.16
CA HIS A 90 -1.04 -2.41 -7.53
C HIS A 90 -0.53 -3.61 -6.72
N LEU A 91 0.53 -3.41 -5.94
CA LEU A 91 1.22 -4.48 -5.19
C LEU A 91 0.33 -5.15 -4.15
N TRP A 92 -0.72 -4.47 -3.67
CA TRP A 92 -1.62 -5.01 -2.66
C TRP A 92 -2.37 -6.27 -3.12
N PHE A 93 -2.36 -6.58 -4.42
CA PHE A 93 -2.93 -7.81 -4.94
C PHE A 93 -2.01 -9.03 -4.87
N ASP A 94 -0.71 -8.87 -4.60
CA ASP A 94 0.16 -9.96 -4.14
C ASP A 94 0.34 -9.79 -2.63
N VAL A 95 -0.32 -10.67 -1.86
CA VAL A 95 -0.37 -10.53 -0.40
C VAL A 95 1.02 -10.62 0.23
N LYS A 96 1.93 -11.44 -0.31
CA LYS A 96 3.31 -11.57 0.18
C LYS A 96 4.12 -10.31 -0.06
N LEU A 97 3.97 -9.68 -1.23
CA LEU A 97 4.61 -8.39 -1.48
C LEU A 97 4.02 -7.31 -0.55
N TRP A 98 2.70 -7.30 -0.38
CA TRP A 98 2.03 -6.31 0.45
C TRP A 98 2.37 -6.41 1.94
N MET A 99 2.74 -7.59 2.43
CA MET A 99 3.26 -7.76 3.80
C MET A 99 4.50 -6.90 4.06
N GLN A 100 5.31 -6.58 3.05
CA GLN A 100 6.48 -5.70 3.22
C GLN A 100 6.07 -4.25 3.53
N ALA A 101 4.95 -3.77 2.96
CA ALA A 101 4.39 -2.47 3.30
C ALA A 101 3.96 -2.38 4.77
N VAL A 102 3.55 -3.50 5.39
CA VAL A 102 3.29 -3.56 6.84
C VAL A 102 4.56 -3.31 7.65
N GLY A 103 5.68 -3.90 7.23
CA GLY A 103 7.00 -3.64 7.82
C GLY A 103 7.38 -2.17 7.73
N LYS A 104 7.23 -1.56 6.54
CA LYS A 104 7.52 -0.12 6.34
C LYS A 104 6.72 0.79 7.26
N VAL A 105 5.43 0.50 7.43
CA VAL A 105 4.55 1.27 8.32
C VAL A 105 4.94 1.08 9.79
N ARG A 106 5.26 -0.16 10.21
CA ARG A 106 5.77 -0.44 11.57
C ARG A 106 7.02 0.37 11.86
N ASP A 107 7.97 0.36 10.94
CA ASP A 107 9.27 1.03 11.12
C ASP A 107 9.10 2.54 11.20
N ALA A 108 8.32 3.14 10.30
CA ALA A 108 8.02 4.58 10.35
C ALA A 108 7.31 5.00 11.64
N LEU A 109 6.34 4.21 12.13
CA LEU A 109 5.67 4.49 13.40
C LEU A 109 6.63 4.36 14.59
N SER A 110 7.56 3.39 14.55
CA SER A 110 8.53 3.16 15.62
C SER A 110 9.64 4.21 15.63
N GLU A 111 10.02 4.73 14.46
CA GLU A 111 10.95 5.85 14.35
C GLU A 111 10.34 7.14 14.89
N PHE A 112 9.06 7.39 14.60
CA PHE A 112 8.35 8.58 15.07
C PHE A 112 7.98 8.53 16.57
N ASP A 113 7.57 7.36 17.09
CA ASP A 113 7.13 7.15 18.48
C ASP A 113 7.87 5.95 19.11
N ALA A 114 9.15 6.14 19.38
CA ALA A 114 10.09 5.10 19.82
C ALA A 114 9.66 4.36 21.11
N ASP A 115 9.02 5.07 22.04
CA ASP A 115 8.52 4.51 23.30
C ASP A 115 7.49 3.39 23.07
N ASN A 116 6.83 3.37 21.91
CA ASN A 116 5.77 2.42 21.56
C ASN A 116 6.19 1.34 20.56
N THR A 117 7.50 1.21 20.27
CA THR A 117 8.06 0.23 19.33
C THR A 117 7.59 -1.21 19.60
N VAL A 118 7.54 -1.62 20.88
CA VAL A 118 7.10 -2.97 21.26
C VAL A 118 5.63 -3.21 20.86
N LEU A 119 4.77 -2.20 21.04
CA LEU A 119 3.37 -2.26 20.65
C LEU A 119 3.24 -2.34 19.13
N TYR A 120 3.93 -1.48 18.38
CA TYR A 120 3.89 -1.50 16.91
C TYR A 120 4.38 -2.82 16.33
N ARG A 121 5.46 -3.38 16.87
CA ARG A 121 5.97 -4.69 16.48
C ARG A 121 4.95 -5.80 16.73
N SER A 122 4.40 -5.88 17.95
CA SER A 122 3.41 -6.91 18.30
C SER A 122 2.14 -6.80 17.44
N ASN A 123 1.68 -5.57 17.17
CA ASN A 123 0.53 -5.32 16.32
C ASN A 123 0.80 -5.72 14.86
N ALA A 124 1.98 -5.37 14.33
CA ALA A 124 2.41 -5.76 12.99
C ALA A 124 2.49 -7.28 12.85
N GLU A 125 3.09 -7.99 13.80
CA GLU A 125 3.17 -9.46 13.81
C GLU A 125 1.77 -10.09 13.76
N ARG A 126 0.83 -9.63 14.60
CA ARG A 126 -0.56 -10.13 14.57
C ARG A 126 -1.24 -9.87 13.23
N TYR A 127 -0.99 -8.72 12.60
CA TYR A 127 -1.58 -8.40 11.31
C TYR A 127 -0.94 -9.20 10.17
N LEU A 128 0.38 -9.42 10.23
CA LEU A 128 1.11 -10.27 9.29
C LEU A 128 0.60 -11.72 9.33
N THR A 129 0.26 -12.27 10.49
CA THR A 129 -0.40 -13.58 10.59
C THR A 129 -1.70 -13.63 9.80
N LYS A 130 -2.55 -12.60 9.91
CA LYS A 130 -3.79 -12.52 9.13
C LYS A 130 -3.54 -12.42 7.62
N LEU A 131 -2.46 -11.75 7.21
CA LEU A 131 -2.07 -11.68 5.80
C LEU A 131 -1.52 -13.01 5.28
N MET A 132 -0.77 -13.76 6.08
CA MET A 132 -0.36 -15.12 5.71
C MET A 132 -1.58 -16.04 5.52
N GLU A 133 -2.56 -15.97 6.42
CA GLU A 133 -3.83 -16.69 6.28
C GLU A 133 -4.60 -16.26 5.02
N LEU A 134 -4.60 -14.96 4.70
CA LEU A 134 -5.23 -14.43 3.48
C LEU A 134 -4.54 -14.93 2.21
N ASP A 135 -3.20 -14.94 2.17
CA ASP A 135 -2.42 -15.42 1.03
C ASP A 135 -2.74 -16.89 0.71
N GLU A 136 -2.68 -17.76 1.72
CA GLU A 136 -3.02 -19.17 1.56
C GLU A 136 -4.49 -19.38 1.20
N TYR A 137 -5.40 -18.58 1.77
CA TYR A 137 -6.80 -18.58 1.38
C TYR A 137 -6.94 -18.26 -0.11
N VAL A 138 -6.40 -17.14 -0.58
CA VAL A 138 -6.50 -16.70 -1.99
C VAL A 138 -5.95 -17.78 -2.92
N LYS A 139 -4.77 -18.31 -2.63
CA LYS A 139 -4.15 -19.39 -3.39
C LYS A 139 -5.07 -20.62 -3.47
N SER A 140 -5.62 -21.07 -2.35
CA SER A 140 -6.53 -22.23 -2.30
C SER A 140 -7.84 -22.00 -3.07
N ARG A 141 -8.28 -20.75 -3.23
CA ARG A 141 -9.47 -20.40 -4.02
C ARG A 141 -9.17 -20.43 -5.51
N VAL A 142 -8.05 -19.84 -5.92
CA VAL A 142 -7.62 -19.80 -7.32
C VAL A 142 -7.30 -21.20 -7.84
N GLU A 143 -6.72 -22.07 -6.99
CA GLU A 143 -6.43 -23.46 -7.35
C GLU A 143 -7.67 -24.29 -7.74
N ARG A 144 -8.86 -23.89 -7.29
CA ARG A 144 -10.13 -24.54 -7.68
C ARG A 144 -10.55 -24.24 -9.12
N VAL A 145 -10.00 -23.18 -9.71
CA VAL A 145 -10.24 -22.83 -11.11
C VAL A 145 -9.22 -23.60 -11.97
N PRO A 146 -9.65 -24.38 -12.96
CA PRO A 146 -8.74 -25.02 -13.92
C PRO A 146 -7.80 -23.97 -14.55
N SER A 147 -6.51 -24.29 -14.69
CA SER A 147 -5.50 -23.32 -15.16
C SER A 147 -5.86 -22.66 -16.49
N GLN A 148 -6.45 -23.41 -17.42
CA GLN A 148 -6.90 -22.90 -18.72
C GLN A 148 -8.06 -21.89 -18.63
N GLN A 149 -8.74 -21.83 -17.48
CA GLN A 149 -9.86 -20.92 -17.20
C GLN A 149 -9.47 -19.76 -16.28
N ARG A 150 -8.21 -19.66 -15.87
CA ARG A 150 -7.69 -18.54 -15.06
C ARG A 150 -7.42 -17.33 -15.94
N VAL A 151 -8.47 -16.85 -16.60
CA VAL A 151 -8.46 -15.67 -17.46
C VAL A 151 -9.36 -14.64 -16.81
N LEU A 152 -8.76 -13.58 -16.27
CA LEU A 152 -9.45 -12.50 -15.59
C LEU A 152 -9.47 -11.25 -16.47
N VAL A 153 -10.64 -10.89 -16.98
CA VAL A 153 -10.86 -9.65 -17.73
C VAL A 153 -11.51 -8.62 -16.82
N THR A 154 -10.93 -7.43 -16.71
CA THR A 154 -11.37 -6.37 -15.79
C THR A 154 -11.42 -5.02 -16.50
N ALA A 155 -11.91 -3.99 -15.80
CA ALA A 155 -12.09 -2.66 -16.37
C ALA A 155 -10.76 -1.90 -16.63
N HIS A 156 -9.72 -2.17 -15.84
CA HIS A 156 -8.37 -1.63 -16.03
C HIS A 156 -7.33 -2.64 -15.53
N ASP A 157 -6.10 -2.50 -15.98
CA ASP A 157 -5.04 -3.47 -15.72
C ASP A 157 -4.40 -3.28 -14.34
N CYS A 158 -5.07 -3.76 -13.30
CA CYS A 158 -4.59 -3.68 -11.91
C CYS A 158 -4.30 -5.02 -11.24
N PHE A 159 -4.50 -6.15 -11.94
CA PHE A 159 -4.36 -7.48 -11.36
C PHE A 159 -3.09 -8.22 -11.84
N ASN A 160 -2.10 -7.53 -12.40
CA ASN A 160 -0.86 -8.18 -12.87
C ASN A 160 -0.12 -8.91 -11.74
N TYR A 161 0.00 -8.27 -10.56
CA TYR A 161 0.60 -8.93 -9.39
C TYR A 161 -0.23 -10.12 -8.91
N PHE A 162 -1.57 -10.03 -8.97
CA PHE A 162 -2.46 -11.15 -8.65
C PHE A 162 -2.19 -12.35 -9.58
N GLY A 163 -2.19 -12.11 -10.90
CA GLY A 163 -1.94 -13.15 -11.90
C GLY A 163 -0.56 -13.77 -11.75
N LYS A 164 0.47 -12.96 -11.48
CA LYS A 164 1.82 -13.47 -11.21
C LYS A 164 1.89 -14.33 -9.94
N ALA A 165 1.19 -13.93 -8.88
CA ALA A 165 1.24 -14.62 -7.59
C ALA A 165 0.42 -15.90 -7.56
N TYR A 166 -0.76 -15.91 -8.18
CA TYR A 166 -1.77 -16.97 -7.98
C TYR A 166 -2.13 -17.77 -9.25
N GLY A 167 -1.73 -17.27 -10.44
CA GLY A 167 -2.02 -17.89 -11.73
C GLY A 167 -3.35 -17.45 -12.30
#